data_AF-A0A0D1ZTY0-F1
#
_entry.id   AF-A0A0D1ZTY0-F1
#
_cell.length_a   1.000
_cell.length_b   1.000
_cell.length_c   1.000
_cell.angle_alpha   90.00
_cell.angle_beta   90.00
_cell.angle_gamma   90.00
#
_symmetry.space_group_name_H-M   'P 1'
#
loop_
_entity.id
_entity.type
_entity.pdbx_description
1 polymer ?
#
loop_
_entity_poly.entity_id
_entity_poly.type
_entity_poly.pdbx_seq_one_letter_code
_entity_poly.pdbx_strand_id
1 'polypeptide(L)'
;MLWQQAIIFAFNEDFTGVLGGKRILSEEDSGPIVSRKTITSILEKSVVDRIESKKKIKKLQDAANAPSTAIHRRYWLTLFKQFAQATLNINKRLDPTPTGDDIARFLTQLPDHLQSRHDDGKIAWTLIKGARVQLERALAFEHEYFKLSKRDGIRLDATIQQLLNDGKITKEPVRCQSPTPSYKGWYHLPASCTL
;
A
#
# COMPACT_ATOMS: atom_id res chain seq x y z
N MET A 1 18.64 -25.93 17.03
CA MET A 1 18.10 -26.21 15.67
C MET A 1 17.01 -27.30 15.75
N LEU A 2 15.87 -27.05 16.41
CA LEU A 2 14.80 -28.07 16.57
C LEU A 2 13.39 -27.44 16.69
N TRP A 3 13.02 -26.50 15.81
CA TRP A 3 11.67 -25.88 15.85
C TRP A 3 11.02 -25.63 14.46
N GLN A 4 11.49 -26.25 13.37
CA GLN A 4 10.96 -26.00 12.03
C GLN A 4 10.06 -27.10 11.42
N GLN A 5 9.61 -28.11 12.17
CA GLN A 5 8.78 -29.20 11.62
C GLN A 5 7.31 -29.25 12.08
N ALA A 6 6.82 -28.27 12.85
CA ALA A 6 5.50 -28.39 13.48
C ALA A 6 4.34 -27.58 12.84
N ILE A 7 4.52 -26.87 11.72
CA ILE A 7 3.47 -26.00 11.14
C ILE A 7 3.08 -26.43 9.72
N ILE A 8 2.69 -27.70 9.55
CA ILE A 8 1.99 -28.17 8.34
C ILE A 8 0.68 -28.92 8.67
N PHE A 9 0.38 -29.24 9.94
CA PHE A 9 -0.67 -30.22 10.28
C PHE A 9 -1.91 -29.69 11.01
N ALA A 10 -2.22 -28.39 10.99
CA ALA A 10 -3.35 -27.84 11.77
C ALA A 10 -4.48 -27.20 10.94
N PHE A 11 -4.81 -27.75 9.76
CA PHE A 11 -5.96 -27.24 8.98
C PHE A 11 -6.62 -28.33 8.13
N ASN A 12 -6.94 -29.47 8.73
CA ASN A 12 -7.59 -30.57 8.00
C ASN A 12 -8.55 -31.44 8.84
N GLU A 13 -9.18 -30.88 9.86
CA GLU A 13 -10.27 -31.56 10.57
C GLU A 13 -11.48 -30.61 10.70
N ASP A 14 -12.68 -31.21 10.61
CA ASP A 14 -14.01 -30.62 10.83
C ASP A 14 -14.80 -30.05 9.65
N PHE A 15 -14.89 -30.76 8.53
CA PHE A 15 -16.03 -30.53 7.60
C PHE A 15 -16.59 -31.81 6.96
N THR A 16 -16.74 -32.89 7.73
CA THR A 16 -17.45 -34.12 7.32
C THR A 16 -18.69 -34.33 8.18
N GLY A 17 -19.61 -33.35 8.18
CA GLY A 17 -20.70 -33.35 9.15
C GLY A 17 -22.02 -32.74 8.71
N VAL A 18 -22.41 -32.73 7.42
CA VAL A 18 -23.81 -32.45 7.03
C VAL A 18 -24.17 -33.16 5.71
N LEU A 19 -24.57 -34.42 5.78
CA LEU A 19 -25.37 -35.08 4.73
C LEU A 19 -26.70 -35.46 5.36
N GLY A 20 -27.79 -34.80 4.94
CA GLY A 20 -29.13 -35.18 5.41
C GLY A 20 -30.28 -34.21 5.17
N GLY A 21 -30.07 -33.08 4.51
CA GLY A 21 -31.15 -32.16 4.15
C GLY A 21 -31.58 -32.31 2.69
N LYS A 22 -32.60 -33.12 2.40
CA LYS A 22 -33.33 -33.05 1.13
C LYS A 22 -34.04 -31.69 1.05
N ARG A 23 -33.37 -30.68 0.52
CA ARG A 23 -33.97 -29.38 0.23
C ARG A 23 -34.75 -29.53 -1.08
N ILE A 24 -36.07 -29.63 -0.97
CA ILE A 24 -37.01 -29.51 -2.08
C ILE A 24 -36.82 -28.11 -2.64
N LEU A 25 -36.24 -28.00 -3.83
CA LEU A 25 -36.09 -26.75 -4.57
C LEU A 25 -37.44 -26.44 -5.19
N SER A 26 -38.18 -25.51 -4.61
CA SER A 26 -39.29 -24.85 -5.28
C SER A 26 -38.74 -24.07 -6.47
N GLU A 27 -39.13 -24.50 -7.67
CA GLU A 27 -38.84 -23.88 -8.95
C GLU A 27 -39.50 -22.50 -9.02
N GLU A 28 -38.71 -21.44 -8.88
CA GLU A 28 -38.87 -20.16 -9.58
C GLU A 28 -37.65 -19.29 -9.26
N ASP A 29 -36.49 -19.71 -9.76
CA ASP A 29 -35.28 -18.88 -9.79
C ASP A 29 -34.82 -18.76 -11.24
N SER A 30 -35.21 -17.65 -11.86
CA SER A 30 -34.84 -17.22 -13.21
C SER A 30 -33.36 -16.82 -13.26
N GLY A 31 -32.49 -17.73 -12.86
CA GLY A 31 -31.05 -17.61 -12.96
C GLY A 31 -30.55 -17.93 -14.38
N PRO A 32 -29.36 -17.45 -14.76
CA PRO A 32 -28.75 -17.82 -16.04
C PRO A 32 -28.62 -19.34 -16.15
N ILE A 33 -28.95 -19.91 -17.32
CA ILE A 33 -28.85 -21.34 -17.60
C ILE A 33 -27.37 -21.74 -17.61
N VAL A 34 -26.81 -22.06 -16.45
CA VAL A 34 -25.46 -22.63 -16.33
C VAL A 34 -25.54 -24.10 -16.74
N SER A 35 -24.69 -24.51 -17.69
CA SER A 35 -24.73 -25.90 -18.18
C SER A 35 -24.40 -26.89 -17.06
N ARG A 36 -25.19 -27.96 -16.91
CA ARG A 36 -24.95 -29.02 -15.91
C ARG A 36 -23.51 -29.59 -16.00
N LYS A 37 -22.97 -29.65 -17.23
CA LYS A 37 -21.59 -30.10 -17.51
C LYS A 37 -20.53 -29.15 -16.91
N THR A 38 -20.80 -27.85 -16.89
CA THR A 38 -19.90 -26.87 -16.26
C THR A 38 -19.84 -27.09 -14.76
N ILE A 39 -20.98 -27.33 -14.11
CA ILE A 39 -21.05 -27.56 -12.67
C ILE A 39 -20.33 -28.84 -12.26
N THR A 40 -20.55 -29.95 -12.99
CA THR A 40 -19.86 -31.22 -12.70
C THR A 40 -18.35 -31.09 -12.84
N SER A 41 -17.88 -30.41 -13.90
CA SER A 41 -16.45 -30.21 -14.11
C SER A 41 -15.79 -29.29 -13.06
N ILE A 42 -16.50 -28.28 -12.55
CA ILE A 42 -16.04 -27.46 -11.42
C ILE A 42 -15.93 -28.30 -10.14
N LEU A 43 -16.91 -29.16 -9.86
CA LEU A 43 -16.90 -30.01 -8.66
C LEU A 43 -15.77 -31.05 -8.72
N GLU A 44 -15.59 -31.70 -9.86
CA GLU A 44 -14.53 -32.69 -10.10
C GLU A 44 -13.12 -32.08 -9.95
N LYS A 45 -12.92 -30.85 -10.43
CA LYS A 45 -11.60 -30.18 -10.39
C LYS A 45 -11.39 -29.27 -9.18
N SER A 46 -12.39 -29.12 -8.32
CA SER A 46 -12.40 -28.16 -7.21
C SER A 46 -11.15 -28.21 -6.31
N VAL A 47 -10.63 -29.41 -6.01
CA VAL A 47 -9.44 -29.58 -5.17
C VAL A 47 -8.18 -29.08 -5.88
N VAL A 48 -8.01 -29.43 -7.16
CA VAL A 48 -6.87 -28.98 -7.98
C VAL A 48 -6.92 -27.47 -8.17
N ASP A 49 -8.09 -26.93 -8.52
CA ASP A 49 -8.30 -25.50 -8.69
C ASP A 49 -8.02 -24.73 -7.40
N ARG A 50 -8.38 -25.28 -6.23
CA ARG A 50 -8.05 -24.68 -4.93
C ARG A 50 -6.54 -24.63 -4.70
N ILE A 51 -5.81 -25.70 -5.00
CA ILE A 51 -4.35 -25.75 -4.85
C ILE A 51 -3.68 -24.75 -5.81
N GLU A 52 -4.09 -24.74 -7.07
CA GLU A 52 -3.57 -23.80 -8.06
C GLU A 52 -3.91 -22.35 -7.73
N SER A 53 -5.13 -22.07 -7.29
CA SER A 53 -5.56 -20.74 -6.86
C SER A 53 -4.71 -20.24 -5.70
N LYS A 54 -4.48 -21.07 -4.68
CA LYS A 54 -3.57 -20.75 -3.57
C LYS A 54 -2.14 -20.45 -4.07
N LYS A 55 -1.63 -21.25 -5.01
CA LYS A 55 -0.30 -21.01 -5.62
C LYS A 55 -0.26 -19.70 -6.41
N LYS A 56 -1.30 -19.38 -7.18
CA LYS A 56 -1.42 -18.14 -7.96
C LYS A 56 -1.50 -16.92 -7.05
N ILE A 57 -2.31 -16.97 -6.00
CA ILE A 57 -2.44 -15.88 -5.01
C ILE A 57 -1.10 -15.57 -4.35
N LYS A 58 -0.33 -16.59 -3.96
CA LYS A 58 1.03 -16.40 -3.39
C LYS A 58 2.04 -15.81 -4.37
N LYS A 59 1.82 -15.99 -5.67
CA LYS A 59 2.68 -15.46 -6.74
C LYS A 59 2.20 -14.11 -7.27
N LEU A 60 1.07 -13.59 -6.77
CA LEU A 60 0.59 -12.28 -7.18
C LEU A 60 1.69 -11.28 -6.88
N GLN A 61 2.12 -10.58 -7.93
CA GLN A 61 2.91 -9.39 -7.78
C GLN A 61 1.97 -8.22 -7.56
N ASP A 62 2.50 -7.16 -6.98
CA ASP A 62 1.79 -5.91 -6.80
C ASP A 62 1.55 -5.19 -8.14
N ALA A 63 0.63 -5.74 -8.94
CA ALA A 63 0.33 -5.33 -10.32
C ALA A 63 -1.07 -4.72 -10.47
N ALA A 64 -1.88 -4.70 -9.40
CA ALA A 64 -3.30 -4.32 -9.45
C ALA A 64 -3.56 -2.80 -9.61
N ASN A 65 -2.51 -1.97 -9.69
CA ASN A 65 -2.64 -0.52 -9.74
C ASN A 65 -1.97 0.06 -11.00
N ALA A 66 -2.29 1.33 -11.30
CA ALA A 66 -1.57 2.10 -12.31
C ALA A 66 -0.05 1.95 -12.12
N PRO A 67 0.73 1.76 -13.20
CA PRO A 67 2.17 1.53 -13.11
C PRO A 67 2.92 2.56 -12.25
N SER A 68 2.52 3.83 -12.34
CA SER A 68 3.06 4.93 -11.53
C SER A 68 2.87 4.71 -10.03
N THR A 69 1.70 4.23 -9.60
CA THR A 69 1.39 3.91 -8.20
C THR A 69 2.25 2.75 -7.70
N ALA A 70 2.50 1.72 -8.53
CA ALA A 70 3.40 0.63 -8.17
C ALA A 70 4.85 1.11 -8.00
N ILE A 71 5.32 1.99 -8.89
CA ILE A 71 6.65 2.61 -8.80
C ILE A 71 6.79 3.39 -7.48
N HIS A 72 5.83 4.25 -7.15
CA HIS A 72 5.87 5.03 -5.92
C HIS A 72 5.86 4.14 -4.66
N ARG A 73 5.06 3.07 -4.65
CA ARG A 73 5.06 2.12 -3.52
C ARG A 73 6.41 1.46 -3.32
N ARG A 74 7.01 0.95 -4.40
CA ARG A 74 8.35 0.33 -4.35
C ARG A 74 9.42 1.33 -3.90
N TYR A 75 9.34 2.57 -4.38
CA TYR A 75 10.24 3.65 -3.97
C TYR A 75 10.18 3.90 -2.47
N TRP A 76 8.99 4.17 -1.92
CA TRP A 76 8.83 4.45 -0.49
C TRP A 76 9.20 3.27 0.40
N LEU A 77 8.86 2.05 -0.03
CA LEU A 77 9.23 0.83 0.67
C LEU A 77 10.74 0.63 0.72
N THR A 78 11.44 0.88 -0.39
CA THR A 78 12.90 0.75 -0.46
C THR A 78 13.58 1.74 0.48
N LEU A 79 13.16 3.01 0.47
CA LEU A 79 13.66 4.02 1.39
C LEU A 79 13.40 3.64 2.86
N PHE A 80 12.18 3.20 3.16
CA PHE A 80 11.83 2.78 4.51
C PHE A 80 12.68 1.61 4.99
N LYS A 81 12.94 0.61 4.14
CA LYS A 81 13.81 -0.54 4.49
C LYS A 81 15.24 -0.10 4.81
N GLN A 82 15.81 0.78 4.00
CA GLN A 82 17.15 1.30 4.24
C GLN A 82 17.20 2.07 5.58
N PHE A 83 16.21 2.91 5.84
CA PHE A 83 16.06 3.60 7.12
C PHE A 83 15.89 2.63 8.29
N ALA A 84 15.03 1.62 8.16
CA ALA A 84 14.74 0.67 9.22
C ALA A 84 15.94 -0.22 9.54
N GLN A 85 16.75 -0.55 8.54
CA GLN A 85 18.01 -1.27 8.71
C GLN A 85 19.05 -0.41 9.43
N ALA A 86 19.25 0.83 8.95
CA ALA A 86 20.29 1.72 9.47
C ALA A 86 19.97 2.27 10.87
N THR A 87 18.74 2.76 11.06
CA THR A 87 18.34 3.53 12.24
C THR A 87 17.62 2.67 13.27
N LEU A 88 16.70 1.79 12.83
CA LEU A 88 15.82 1.05 13.72
C LEU A 88 16.34 -0.34 14.11
N ASN A 89 17.42 -0.79 13.46
CA ASN A 89 17.99 -2.14 13.63
C ASN A 89 16.93 -3.25 13.54
N ILE A 90 15.98 -3.12 12.59
CA ILE A 90 14.79 -3.99 12.55
C ILE A 90 15.15 -5.49 12.42
N ASN A 91 16.27 -5.80 11.77
CA ASN A 91 16.79 -7.17 11.60
C ASN A 91 17.23 -7.83 12.92
N LYS A 92 17.45 -7.05 13.99
CA LYS A 92 17.84 -7.57 15.31
C LYS A 92 16.63 -7.88 16.20
N ARG A 93 15.41 -7.52 15.78
CA ARG A 93 14.19 -7.76 16.54
C ARG A 93 13.76 -9.23 16.39
N LEU A 94 13.06 -9.75 17.40
CA LEU A 94 12.44 -11.07 17.30
C LEU A 94 11.39 -11.13 16.19
N ASP A 95 10.62 -10.04 16.05
CA ASP A 95 9.68 -9.83 14.96
C ASP A 95 10.19 -8.67 14.08
N PRO A 96 10.55 -8.93 12.81
CA PRO A 96 10.98 -7.89 11.87
C PRO A 96 9.81 -7.09 11.29
N THR A 97 8.56 -7.36 11.69
CA THR A 97 7.38 -6.65 11.18
C THR A 97 7.40 -5.19 11.64
N PRO A 98 7.32 -4.22 10.71
CA PRO A 98 7.29 -2.80 11.06
C PRO A 98 6.06 -2.41 11.87
N THR A 99 6.23 -1.50 12.82
CA THR A 99 5.14 -0.96 13.65
C THR A 99 4.72 0.44 13.20
N GLY A 100 3.56 0.91 13.69
CA GLY A 100 3.13 2.30 13.48
C GLY A 100 4.16 3.34 13.99
N ASP A 101 4.87 3.03 15.08
CA ASP A 101 5.90 3.91 15.64
C ASP A 101 7.15 3.96 14.75
N ASP A 102 7.52 2.86 14.09
CA ASP A 102 8.62 2.83 13.13
C ASP A 102 8.31 3.72 11.91
N ILE A 103 7.07 3.66 11.43
CA ILE A 103 6.60 4.52 10.34
C ILE A 103 6.58 5.99 10.77
N ALA A 104 6.12 6.30 11.99
CA ALA A 104 6.13 7.66 12.52
C ALA A 104 7.56 8.23 12.57
N ARG A 105 8.52 7.45 13.09
CA ARG A 105 9.95 7.83 13.13
C ARG A 105 10.52 8.05 11.73
N PHE A 106 10.14 7.22 10.77
CA PHE A 106 10.54 7.42 9.38
C PHE A 106 9.99 8.73 8.81
N LEU A 107 8.69 8.99 8.99
CA LEU A 107 8.05 10.20 8.47
C LEU A 107 8.61 11.49 9.10
N THR A 108 9.05 11.47 10.37
CA THR A 108 9.62 12.66 11.01
C THR A 108 11.03 13.01 10.50
N GLN A 109 11.81 12.01 10.10
CA GLN A 109 13.15 12.19 9.54
C GLN A 109 13.11 12.50 8.04
N LEU A 110 12.04 12.11 7.36
CA LEU A 110 11.93 12.18 5.91
C LEU A 110 12.16 13.59 5.32
N PRO A 111 11.61 14.69 5.88
CA PRO A 111 11.80 16.03 5.32
C PRO A 111 13.27 16.48 5.27
N ASP A 112 14.09 16.00 6.21
CA ASP A 112 15.49 16.41 6.34
C ASP A 112 16.39 15.73 5.28
N HIS A 113 15.86 14.71 4.58
CA HIS A 113 16.59 13.94 3.58
C HIS A 113 16.03 14.06 2.15
N LEU A 114 14.84 14.64 2.00
CA LEU A 114 14.23 14.83 0.69
C LEU A 114 14.68 16.15 0.07
N GLN A 115 14.92 16.15 -1.23
CA GLN A 115 15.12 17.38 -1.98
C GLN A 115 13.78 18.04 -2.29
N SER A 116 13.62 19.28 -1.85
CA SER A 116 12.44 20.07 -2.20
C SER A 116 12.50 20.55 -3.65
N ARG A 117 11.30 20.74 -4.21
CA ARG A 117 11.09 21.45 -5.48
C ARG A 117 10.64 22.90 -5.27
N HIS A 118 10.39 23.29 -4.03
CA HIS A 118 10.04 24.65 -3.67
C HIS A 118 11.30 25.50 -3.47
N ASP A 119 11.20 26.79 -3.80
CA ASP A 119 12.29 27.76 -3.60
C ASP A 119 12.63 27.97 -2.12
N ASP A 120 11.65 27.75 -1.22
CA ASP A 120 11.83 27.85 0.23
C ASP A 120 12.48 26.60 0.85
N GLY A 121 12.79 25.59 0.03
CA GLY A 121 13.39 24.34 0.49
C GLY A 121 12.46 23.42 1.27
N LYS A 122 11.18 23.76 1.46
CA LYS A 122 10.25 22.95 2.28
C LYS A 122 9.59 21.86 1.46
N ILE A 123 9.33 20.71 2.07
CA ILE A 123 8.69 19.59 1.37
C ILE A 123 7.18 19.78 1.31
N ALA A 124 6.57 19.44 0.17
CA ALA A 124 5.12 19.49 0.01
C ALA A 124 4.41 18.49 0.96
N TRP A 125 3.41 18.96 1.69
CA TRP A 125 2.59 18.16 2.61
C TRP A 125 1.89 16.99 1.92
N THR A 126 1.46 17.18 0.66
CA THR A 126 0.83 16.12 -0.15
C THR A 126 1.79 14.98 -0.44
N LEU A 127 3.10 15.26 -0.57
CA LEU A 127 4.12 14.23 -0.77
C LEU A 127 4.23 13.32 0.44
N ILE A 128 4.31 13.89 1.65
CA ILE A 128 4.41 13.13 2.90
C ILE A 128 3.15 12.29 3.16
N LYS A 129 1.96 12.85 2.92
CA LYS A 129 0.73 12.05 2.99
C LYS A 129 0.70 10.93 1.96
N GLY A 130 1.16 11.20 0.75
CA GLY A 130 1.33 10.18 -0.28
C GLY A 130 2.29 9.08 0.17
N ALA A 131 3.44 9.45 0.73
CA ALA A 131 4.44 8.52 1.25
C ALA A 131 3.83 7.57 2.28
N ARG A 132 3.09 8.08 3.27
CA ARG A 132 2.39 7.27 4.27
C ARG A 132 1.45 6.25 3.62
N VAL A 133 0.53 6.69 2.76
CA VAL A 133 -0.49 5.81 2.16
C VAL A 133 0.16 4.73 1.30
N GLN A 134 1.16 5.09 0.51
CA GLN A 134 1.86 4.13 -0.35
C GLN A 134 2.69 3.15 0.48
N LEU A 135 3.35 3.61 1.53
CA LEU A 135 4.12 2.75 2.42
C LEU A 135 3.23 1.78 3.19
N GLU A 136 2.10 2.23 3.74
CA GLU A 136 1.13 1.36 4.42
C GLU A 136 0.66 0.22 3.51
N ARG A 137 0.31 0.54 2.26
CA ARG A 137 -0.09 -0.47 1.26
C ARG A 137 1.04 -1.41 0.90
N ALA A 138 2.27 -0.90 0.78
CA ALA A 138 3.43 -1.72 0.46
C ALA A 138 3.76 -2.68 1.62
N LEU A 139 3.69 -2.21 2.86
CA LEU A 139 3.93 -3.02 4.06
C LEU A 139 2.85 -4.08 4.25
N ALA A 140 1.57 -3.74 4.04
CA ALA A 140 0.48 -4.72 4.10
C ALA A 140 0.59 -5.81 3.03
N PHE A 141 1.22 -5.50 1.89
CA PHE A 141 1.48 -6.48 0.83
C PHE A 141 2.71 -7.35 1.13
N GLU A 142 3.78 -6.77 1.68
CA GLU A 142 5.02 -7.49 1.97
C GLU A 142 4.95 -8.35 3.24
N HIS A 143 4.24 -7.87 4.26
CA HIS A 143 4.16 -8.51 5.57
C HIS A 143 2.72 -8.96 5.84
N GLU A 144 2.47 -10.27 5.75
CA GLU A 144 1.12 -10.85 5.92
C GLU A 144 0.45 -10.48 7.26
N TYR A 145 1.25 -10.32 8.31
CA TYR A 145 0.77 -9.97 9.66
C TYR A 145 0.75 -8.47 9.95
N PHE A 146 1.22 -7.63 9.03
CA PHE A 146 1.22 -6.19 9.23
C PHE A 146 -0.22 -5.65 9.24
N LYS A 147 -0.59 -5.05 10.36
CA LYS A 147 -1.87 -4.36 10.53
C LYS A 147 -1.63 -3.05 11.25
N LEU A 148 -2.02 -1.95 10.59
CA LEU A 148 -2.01 -0.65 11.23
C LEU A 148 -3.29 -0.49 12.05
N SER A 149 -3.16 -0.27 13.37
CA SER A 149 -4.34 -0.02 14.19
C SER A 149 -4.94 1.35 13.87
N LYS A 150 -6.24 1.54 14.15
CA LYS A 150 -6.88 2.86 14.02
C LYS A 150 -6.15 3.93 14.84
N ARG A 151 -5.64 3.56 16.02
CA ARG A 151 -4.87 4.43 16.91
C ARG A 151 -3.56 4.86 16.25
N ASP A 152 -2.84 3.94 15.61
CA ASP A 152 -1.61 4.25 14.90
C ASP A 152 -1.88 5.16 13.70
N GLY A 153 -2.98 4.94 12.97
CA GLY A 153 -3.43 5.84 11.92
C GLY A 153 -3.56 7.30 12.41
N ILE A 154 -4.25 7.51 13.54
CA ILE A 154 -4.41 8.84 14.15
C ILE A 154 -3.05 9.43 14.57
N ARG A 155 -2.15 8.61 15.13
CA ARG A 155 -0.80 9.06 15.52
C ARG A 155 0.04 9.48 14.31
N LEU A 156 -0.06 8.76 13.20
CA LEU A 156 0.61 9.14 11.95
C LEU A 156 0.04 10.44 11.38
N ASP A 157 -1.28 10.63 11.41
CA ASP A 157 -1.92 11.90 11.04
C ASP A 157 -1.42 13.06 11.91
N ALA A 158 -1.39 12.88 13.23
CA ALA A 158 -0.88 13.87 14.16
C ALA A 158 0.60 14.19 13.91
N THR A 159 1.42 13.19 13.60
CA THR A 159 2.84 13.35 13.26
C THR A 159 3.02 14.24 12.03
N ILE A 160 2.24 14.00 10.97
CA ILE A 160 2.30 14.83 9.75
C ILE A 160 1.82 16.25 10.04
N GLN A 161 0.78 16.41 10.85
CA GLN A 161 0.30 17.74 11.25
C GLN A 161 1.33 18.50 12.10
N GLN A 162 2.06 17.80 12.96
CA GLN A 162 3.15 18.39 13.73
C GLN A 162 4.27 18.89 12.82
N LEU A 163 4.71 18.10 11.83
CA LEU A 163 5.71 18.54 10.84
C LEU A 163 5.29 19.81 10.10
N LEU A 164 3.99 19.97 9.84
CA LEU A 164 3.45 21.17 9.22
C LEU A 164 3.51 22.37 10.18
N ASN A 165 3.14 22.17 11.44
CA ASN A 165 3.21 23.22 12.47
C ASN A 165 4.65 23.66 12.75
N ASP A 166 5.59 22.71 12.70
CA ASP A 166 7.03 22.94 12.87
C ASP A 166 7.66 23.63 11.63
N GLY A 167 6.90 23.83 10.55
CA GLY A 167 7.36 24.48 9.34
C GLY A 167 8.32 23.64 8.49
N LYS A 168 8.50 22.34 8.80
CA LYS A 168 9.33 21.41 8.02
C LYS A 168 8.72 21.06 6.66
N ILE A 169 7.40 21.15 6.57
CA ILE A 169 6.63 20.88 5.34
C ILE A 169 5.65 22.03 5.07
N THR A 170 5.24 22.20 3.82
CA THR A 170 4.34 23.28 3.39
C THR A 170 3.09 22.75 2.69
N LYS A 171 1.97 23.45 2.86
CA LYS A 171 0.72 23.23 2.09
C LYS A 171 0.68 24.04 0.81
N GLU A 172 1.59 25.00 0.64
CA GLU A 172 1.65 25.82 -0.55
C GLU A 172 1.95 24.93 -1.77
N PRO A 173 1.25 25.13 -2.90
CA PRO A 173 1.52 24.35 -4.09
C PRO A 173 2.84 24.79 -4.73
N VAL A 174 3.61 23.85 -5.30
CA VAL A 174 4.82 24.11 -6.11
C VAL A 174 4.49 24.83 -7.43
N ARG A 175 3.33 25.47 -7.55
CA ARG A 175 3.00 26.17 -8.80
C ARG A 175 4.10 27.20 -8.97
N CYS A 176 4.92 27.04 -10.01
CA CYS A 176 5.65 28.15 -10.59
C CYS A 176 4.60 29.24 -10.66
N GLN A 177 4.77 30.30 -9.88
CA GLN A 177 4.14 31.56 -10.23
C GLN A 177 4.85 31.94 -11.53
N SER A 178 4.47 31.30 -12.64
CA SER A 178 4.60 31.96 -13.93
C SER A 178 3.94 33.29 -13.66
N PRO A 179 4.67 34.42 -13.69
CA PRO A 179 4.04 35.71 -13.52
C PRO A 179 2.92 35.69 -14.53
N THR A 180 1.66 35.60 -14.06
CA THR A 180 0.53 35.65 -14.98
C THR A 180 0.73 36.97 -15.67
N PRO A 181 1.01 37.00 -16.99
CA PRO A 181 1.19 38.27 -17.67
C PRO A 181 -0.09 39.03 -17.39
N SER A 182 0.02 40.06 -16.56
CA SER A 182 -1.07 40.96 -16.29
C SER A 182 -1.40 41.55 -17.65
N TYR A 183 -2.49 41.08 -18.27
CA TYR A 183 -2.99 41.61 -19.54
C TYR A 183 -3.55 43.02 -19.28
N LYS A 184 -2.68 43.95 -18.87
CA LYS A 184 -2.91 45.39 -18.85
C LYS A 184 -1.75 46.01 -19.62
N GLY A 185 -1.89 46.01 -20.94
CA GLY A 185 -0.92 46.61 -21.86
C GLY A 185 -0.24 45.56 -22.74
N TRP A 186 -0.92 45.20 -23.83
CA TRP A 186 -0.20 44.92 -25.07
C TRP A 186 0.66 46.15 -25.41
N TYR A 187 1.77 45.95 -26.12
CA TYR A 187 2.83 46.93 -26.46
C TYR A 187 4.01 47.00 -25.47
N HIS A 188 4.86 45.97 -25.49
CA HIS A 188 6.27 46.06 -25.93
C HIS A 188 7.05 44.81 -25.49
N LEU A 189 7.36 43.95 -26.46
CA LEU A 189 8.49 43.01 -26.40
C LEU A 189 9.80 43.82 -26.51
N PRO A 190 10.89 43.42 -25.83
CA PRO A 190 11.77 42.43 -26.45
C PRO A 190 12.44 41.42 -25.50
N ALA A 191 12.80 40.26 -26.11
CA ALA A 191 14.03 39.45 -25.98
C ALA A 191 14.68 39.27 -24.58
N SER A 192 15.19 38.12 -24.15
CA SER A 192 15.55 36.84 -24.77
C SER A 192 16.04 35.94 -23.62
N CYS A 193 15.52 34.71 -23.47
CA CYS A 193 16.16 33.69 -22.63
C CYS A 193 17.11 32.87 -23.50
N THR A 194 18.41 33.14 -23.38
CA THR A 194 19.47 32.26 -23.89
C THR A 194 19.64 31.08 -22.94
N LEU A 195 19.71 29.88 -23.53
CA LEU A 195 19.93 28.58 -22.89
C LEU A 195 21.33 28.46 -22.28
#